data_AF-A0A945T7N4-F1
#
_entry.id   AF-A0A945T7N4-F1
#
_cell.length_a   1.000
_cell.length_b   1.000
_cell.length_c   1.000
_cell.angle_alpha   90.00
_cell.angle_beta   90.00
_cell.angle_gamma   90.00
#
_symmetry.space_group_name_H-M   'P 1'
#
loop_
_entity.id
_entity.type
_entity.pdbx_description
1 polymer ?
#
loop_
_entity_poly.entity_id
_entity_poly.type
_entity_poly.pdbx_seq_one_letter_code
_entity_poly.pdbx_strand_id
1 'polypeptide(L)'
;RNNLIEALPILKQFGFSATCYIISQMTGGVNEWDLEKGIPENPLMNKNEIRHWIDSGMEIGSHTQHHVRLTECEETEAKTEIFQSKVDLEEQFGKAVEHFCYPWGDLDPTIQKVAESAGFHTATTTQRGRATLRQHPLLLPRVPVTHHTLPHLFLMKILTHYEDNHA
;
A
#
# COMPACT_ATOMS: atom_id res chain seq x y z
N ARG A 1 -8.13 7.99 5.76
CA ARG A 1 -9.60 8.21 5.84
C ARG A 1 -10.19 8.78 4.56
N ASN A 2 -9.54 9.74 3.92
CA ASN A 2 -9.93 10.30 2.61
C ASN A 2 -10.27 9.25 1.53
N ASN A 3 -9.55 8.12 1.45
CA ASN A 3 -9.88 7.04 0.50
C ASN A 3 -11.34 6.58 0.63
N LEU A 4 -11.85 6.46 1.86
CA LEU A 4 -13.23 6.08 2.09
C LEU A 4 -14.22 7.18 1.72
N ILE A 5 -13.93 8.44 2.08
CA ILE A 5 -14.89 9.54 1.95
C ILE A 5 -14.93 10.07 0.52
N GLU A 6 -13.78 10.20 -0.12
CA GLU A 6 -13.64 10.86 -1.42
C GLU A 6 -13.52 9.86 -2.58
N ALA A 7 -12.71 8.81 -2.42
CA ALA A 7 -12.42 7.89 -3.52
C ALA A 7 -13.49 6.79 -3.66
N LEU A 8 -13.96 6.20 -2.55
CA LEU A 8 -14.93 5.10 -2.59
C LEU A 8 -16.20 5.41 -3.40
N PRO A 9 -16.88 6.57 -3.23
CA PRO A 9 -18.09 6.86 -3.98
C PRO A 9 -17.86 6.87 -5.50
N ILE A 10 -16.73 7.43 -5.93
CA ILE A 10 -16.35 7.51 -7.35
C ILE A 10 -16.00 6.13 -7.88
N LEU A 11 -15.19 5.35 -7.15
CA LEU A 11 -14.86 3.97 -7.53
C LEU A 11 -16.12 3.13 -7.74
N LYS A 12 -17.09 3.22 -6.82
CA LYS A 12 -18.38 2.53 -6.92
C LYS A 12 -19.20 3.02 -8.11
N GLN A 13 -19.26 4.33 -8.35
CA GLN A 13 -19.99 4.91 -9.49
C GLN A 13 -19.52 4.34 -10.84
N PHE A 14 -18.21 4.08 -10.97
CA PHE A 14 -17.62 3.56 -12.21
C PHE A 14 -17.35 2.04 -12.20
N GLY A 15 -17.74 1.33 -11.15
CA GLY A 15 -17.55 -0.13 -11.05
C GLY A 15 -16.09 -0.57 -10.93
N PHE A 16 -15.20 0.28 -10.41
CA PHE A 16 -13.81 -0.06 -10.16
C PHE A 16 -13.61 -0.69 -8.79
N SER A 17 -12.68 -1.64 -8.70
CA SER A 17 -12.09 -2.09 -7.43
C SER A 17 -10.82 -1.29 -7.10
N ALA A 18 -10.40 -1.33 -5.84
CA ALA A 18 -9.17 -0.73 -5.37
C ALA A 18 -8.64 -1.44 -4.12
N THR A 19 -7.32 -1.38 -3.92
CA THR A 19 -6.63 -1.91 -2.74
C THR A 19 -6.15 -0.76 -1.87
N CYS A 20 -6.49 -0.77 -0.57
CA CYS A 20 -5.88 0.10 0.43
C CYS A 20 -4.86 -0.68 1.26
N TYR A 21 -3.60 -0.24 1.27
CA TYR A 21 -2.58 -0.83 2.15
C TYR A 21 -2.69 -0.23 3.56
N ILE A 22 -2.96 -1.08 4.55
CA ILE A 22 -3.27 -0.68 5.93
C ILE A 22 -2.05 -0.92 6.83
N ILE A 23 -1.77 0.05 7.68
CA ILE A 23 -0.78 -0.05 8.76
C ILE A 23 -1.52 -0.60 9.99
N SER A 24 -1.27 -1.87 10.35
CA SER A 24 -2.21 -2.63 11.19
C SER A 24 -2.38 -2.05 12.60
N GLN A 25 -1.31 -1.53 13.20
CA GLN A 25 -1.33 -0.99 14.57
C GLN A 25 -1.64 0.51 14.63
N MET A 26 -1.79 1.19 13.49
CA MET A 26 -2.12 2.62 13.41
C MET A 26 -3.57 2.88 12.97
N THR A 27 -4.42 1.86 12.91
CA THR A 27 -5.82 2.03 12.50
C THR A 27 -6.57 3.02 13.40
N GLY A 28 -7.12 4.07 12.79
CA GLY A 28 -7.80 5.18 13.49
C GLY A 28 -6.87 6.27 14.05
N GLY A 29 -5.56 6.15 13.87
CA GLY A 29 -4.59 7.20 14.19
C GLY A 29 -4.45 8.24 13.07
N VAL A 30 -3.26 8.82 12.95
CA VAL A 30 -2.89 9.81 11.93
C VAL A 30 -1.61 9.39 11.21
N ASN A 31 -1.24 10.11 10.14
CA ASN A 31 0.02 9.91 9.39
C ASN A 31 1.26 10.40 10.18
N GLU A 32 1.53 9.79 11.34
CA GLU A 32 2.58 10.22 12.26
C GLU A 32 3.98 10.24 11.63
N TRP A 33 4.25 9.34 10.67
CA TRP A 33 5.51 9.23 9.93
C TRP A 33 5.86 10.47 9.06
N ASP A 34 4.94 11.41 8.90
CA ASP A 34 5.12 12.64 8.13
C ASP A 34 5.18 13.90 9.02
N LEU A 35 4.99 13.77 10.34
CA LEU A 35 5.00 14.89 11.28
C LEU A 35 6.33 15.65 11.27
N GLU A 36 7.45 14.92 11.25
CA GLU A 36 8.80 15.52 11.22
C GLU A 36 9.07 16.30 9.92
N LYS A 37 8.30 16.05 8.86
CA LYS A 37 8.39 16.76 7.57
C LYS A 37 7.51 18.01 7.52
N GLY A 38 6.77 18.32 8.59
CA GLY A 38 5.83 19.44 8.64
C GLY A 38 4.59 19.25 7.76
N ILE A 39 4.28 18.01 7.38
CA ILE A 39 3.06 17.69 6.62
C ILE A 39 1.89 17.66 7.60
N PRO A 40 0.73 18.27 7.26
CA PRO A 40 -0.44 18.25 8.13
C PRO A 40 -0.89 16.84 8.53
N GLU A 41 -1.38 16.72 9.76
CA GLU A 41 -2.03 15.50 10.24
C GLU A 41 -3.26 15.19 9.39
N ASN A 42 -3.31 13.95 8.93
CA ASN A 42 -4.40 13.38 8.17
C ASN A 42 -4.87 12.09 8.85
N PRO A 43 -6.17 11.98 9.16
CA PRO A 43 -6.69 10.81 9.85
C PRO A 43 -6.61 9.56 8.96
N LEU A 44 -6.18 8.46 9.57
CA LEU A 44 -6.24 7.12 9.00
C LEU A 44 -7.64 6.54 9.17
N MET A 45 -7.98 5.52 8.39
CA MET A 45 -9.27 4.85 8.58
C MET A 45 -9.25 4.08 9.90
N ASN A 46 -10.33 4.19 10.67
CA ASN A 46 -10.53 3.32 11.83
C ASN A 46 -11.09 1.95 11.42
N LYS A 47 -11.23 1.04 12.38
CA LYS A 47 -11.69 -0.34 12.13
C LYS A 47 -13.05 -0.43 11.42
N ASN A 48 -14.01 0.42 11.80
CA ASN A 48 -15.35 0.42 11.20
C ASN A 48 -15.31 0.97 9.77
N GLU A 49 -14.48 1.99 9.53
CA GLU A 49 -14.24 2.56 8.20
C GLU A 49 -13.55 1.57 7.26
N ILE A 50 -12.60 0.78 7.77
CA ILE A 50 -11.97 -0.31 6.98
C ILE A 50 -12.97 -1.43 6.68
N ARG A 51 -13.85 -1.80 7.63
CA ARG A 51 -14.95 -2.74 7.33
C ARG A 51 -15.87 -2.21 6.24
N HIS A 52 -16.25 -0.93 6.29
CA HIS A 52 -17.05 -0.31 5.24
C HIS A 52 -16.38 -0.39 3.87
N TRP A 53 -15.06 -0.15 3.81
CA TRP A 53 -14.27 -0.28 2.60
C TRP A 53 -14.36 -1.70 2.01
N ILE A 54 -14.13 -2.72 2.86
CA ILE A 54 -14.20 -4.13 2.47
C ILE A 54 -15.62 -4.52 2.03
N ASP A 55 -16.64 -4.17 2.81
CA ASP A 55 -18.06 -4.48 2.54
C ASP A 55 -18.57 -3.79 1.26
N SER A 56 -17.85 -2.75 0.80
CA SER A 56 -18.12 -2.07 -0.47
C SER A 56 -17.45 -2.73 -1.69
N GLY A 57 -16.81 -3.90 -1.51
CA GLY A 57 -16.17 -4.66 -2.58
C GLY A 57 -14.73 -4.25 -2.87
N MET A 58 -14.11 -3.48 -1.97
CA MET A 58 -12.71 -3.07 -2.09
C MET A 58 -11.80 -4.02 -1.30
N GLU A 59 -10.51 -4.01 -1.64
CA GLU A 59 -9.50 -4.87 -1.05
C GLU A 59 -8.64 -4.12 -0.02
N ILE A 60 -8.07 -4.86 0.93
CA ILE A 60 -6.99 -4.37 1.79
C ILE A 60 -5.71 -5.17 1.58
N GLY A 61 -4.57 -4.47 1.63
CA GLY A 61 -3.24 -5.07 1.74
C GLY A 61 -2.56 -4.63 3.04
N SER A 62 -1.37 -5.16 3.32
CA SER A 62 -0.56 -4.75 4.47
C SER A 62 0.49 -3.69 4.12
N HIS A 63 0.76 -2.79 5.08
CA HIS A 63 1.80 -1.76 5.02
C HIS A 63 2.67 -1.73 6.29
N THR A 64 3.00 -2.92 6.81
CA THR A 64 3.63 -3.17 8.12
C THR A 64 2.75 -2.83 9.32
N GLN A 65 3.26 -3.07 10.53
CA GLN A 65 2.50 -2.79 11.76
C GLN A 65 2.54 -1.31 12.11
N HIS A 66 3.72 -0.69 12.04
CA HIS A 66 3.97 0.67 12.52
C HIS A 66 4.60 1.60 11.47
N HIS A 67 4.62 1.20 10.19
CA HIS A 67 5.20 1.98 9.10
C HIS A 67 6.68 2.35 9.32
N VAL A 68 7.49 1.35 9.71
CA VAL A 68 8.94 1.53 9.95
C VAL A 68 9.75 1.41 8.66
N ARG A 69 10.98 1.96 8.67
CA ARG A 69 11.95 1.75 7.59
C ARG A 69 12.59 0.37 7.72
N LEU A 70 12.03 -0.60 7.00
CA LEU A 70 12.39 -2.02 7.12
C LEU A 70 13.89 -2.30 6.97
N THR A 71 14.60 -1.56 6.11
CA THR A 71 16.04 -1.70 5.87
C THR A 71 16.93 -1.08 6.95
N GLU A 72 16.34 -0.30 7.87
CA GLU A 72 17.04 0.35 8.99
C GLU A 72 16.75 -0.35 10.33
N CYS A 73 15.80 -1.30 10.33
CA CYS A 73 15.45 -2.12 11.48
C CYS A 73 16.39 -3.31 11.64
N GLU A 74 16.43 -3.86 12.85
CA GLU A 74 17.00 -5.20 13.08
C GLU A 74 16.18 -6.26 12.34
N GLU A 75 16.82 -7.33 11.88
CA GLU A 75 16.15 -8.36 11.04
C GLU A 75 14.92 -8.98 11.74
N THR A 76 14.99 -9.16 13.06
CA THR A 76 13.89 -9.71 13.87
C THR A 76 12.71 -8.74 13.98
N GLU A 77 12.99 -7.44 14.04
CA GLU A 77 11.97 -6.39 14.05
C GLU A 77 11.28 -6.30 12.68
N ALA A 78 12.05 -6.25 11.59
CA ALA A 78 11.51 -6.24 10.23
C ALA A 78 10.63 -7.48 9.94
N LYS A 79 11.03 -8.66 10.44
CA LYS A 79 10.19 -9.87 10.41
C LYS A 79 8.89 -9.68 11.16
N THR A 80 8.94 -9.17 12.38
CA THR A 80 7.74 -8.95 13.21
C THR A 80 6.79 -7.97 12.51
N GLU A 81 7.30 -6.84 12.04
CA GLU A 81 6.55 -5.82 11.30
C GLU A 81 5.80 -6.38 10.08
N ILE A 82 6.45 -7.25 9.32
CA ILE A 82 5.86 -7.82 8.10
C ILE A 82 4.88 -8.95 8.44
N PHE A 83 5.28 -9.94 9.23
CA PHE A 83 4.45 -11.10 9.53
C PHE A 83 3.24 -10.72 10.38
N GLN A 84 3.45 -9.98 11.46
CA GLN A 84 2.38 -9.69 12.40
C GLN A 84 1.37 -8.71 11.80
N SER A 85 1.79 -7.82 10.89
CA SER A 85 0.82 -6.96 10.19
C SER A 85 -0.19 -7.73 9.35
N LYS A 86 0.21 -8.86 8.76
CA LYS A 86 -0.71 -9.77 8.09
C LYS A 86 -1.68 -10.39 9.09
N VAL A 87 -1.14 -11.02 10.14
CA VAL A 87 -1.94 -11.68 11.19
C VAL A 87 -2.97 -10.73 11.81
N ASP A 88 -2.54 -9.53 12.21
CA ASP A 88 -3.41 -8.51 12.80
C ASP A 88 -4.62 -8.18 11.92
N LEU A 89 -4.38 -7.99 10.62
CA LEU A 89 -5.43 -7.63 9.67
C LEU A 89 -6.35 -8.81 9.38
N GLU A 90 -5.81 -10.01 9.20
CA GLU A 90 -6.59 -11.22 8.95
C GLU A 90 -7.49 -11.57 10.15
N GLU A 91 -6.97 -11.49 11.38
CA GLU A 91 -7.74 -11.70 12.61
C GLU A 91 -8.83 -10.63 12.79
N GLN A 92 -8.51 -9.36 12.51
CA GLN A 92 -9.43 -8.26 12.75
C GLN A 92 -10.59 -8.20 11.74
N PHE A 93 -10.35 -8.59 10.49
CA PHE A 93 -11.29 -8.44 9.38
C PHE A 93 -11.80 -9.76 8.81
N GLY A 94 -11.22 -10.91 9.19
CA GLY A 94 -11.68 -12.23 8.74
C GLY A 94 -11.54 -12.44 7.23
N LYS A 95 -10.53 -11.80 6.62
CA LYS A 95 -10.23 -11.86 5.18
C LYS A 95 -8.75 -12.14 5.00
N ALA A 96 -8.38 -12.90 3.97
CA ALA A 96 -6.99 -13.10 3.60
C ALA A 96 -6.35 -11.77 3.19
N VAL A 97 -5.11 -11.54 3.62
CA VAL A 97 -4.31 -10.37 3.23
C VAL A 97 -3.15 -10.87 2.38
N GLU A 98 -3.32 -10.75 1.06
CA GLU A 98 -2.43 -11.35 0.06
C GLU A 98 -1.38 -10.39 -0.48
N HIS A 99 -1.58 -9.08 -0.30
CA HIS A 99 -0.77 -8.05 -0.94
C HIS A 99 -0.06 -7.17 0.08
N PHE A 100 1.18 -6.80 -0.23
CA PHE A 100 2.02 -5.96 0.61
C PHE A 100 2.48 -4.69 -0.10
N CYS A 101 2.75 -3.63 0.65
CA CYS A 101 3.42 -2.44 0.15
C CYS A 101 4.60 -2.12 1.07
N TYR A 102 5.80 -1.97 0.52
CA TYR A 102 6.97 -1.58 1.31
C TYR A 102 6.86 -0.09 1.69
N PRO A 103 6.97 0.29 2.98
CA PRO A 103 7.09 1.68 3.40
C PRO A 103 8.23 2.37 2.65
N TRP A 104 7.96 3.56 2.09
CA TRP A 104 8.85 4.32 1.20
C TRP A 104 9.37 3.60 -0.06
N GLY A 105 8.98 2.33 -0.26
CA GLY A 105 9.58 1.46 -1.28
C GLY A 105 11.00 1.03 -0.95
N ASP A 106 11.43 1.18 0.30
CA ASP A 106 12.75 0.76 0.76
C ASP A 106 12.71 -0.74 1.06
N LEU A 107 13.57 -1.50 0.39
CA LEU A 107 13.75 -2.93 0.61
C LEU A 107 15.13 -3.38 0.14
N ASP A 108 15.51 -4.56 0.59
CA ASP A 108 16.66 -5.32 0.10
C ASP A 108 16.26 -6.80 -0.11
N PRO A 109 17.17 -7.68 -0.59
CA PRO A 109 16.85 -9.09 -0.79
C PRO A 109 16.43 -9.83 0.49
N THR A 110 16.83 -9.36 1.68
CA THR A 110 16.43 -9.94 2.97
C THR A 110 14.97 -9.59 3.25
N ILE A 111 14.59 -8.32 3.13
CA ILE A 111 13.21 -7.84 3.33
C ILE A 111 12.25 -8.49 2.32
N GLN A 112 12.67 -8.64 1.06
CA GLN A 112 11.88 -9.35 0.05
C GLN A 112 11.59 -10.81 0.49
N LYS A 113 12.60 -11.54 0.96
CA LYS A 113 12.45 -12.93 1.44
C LYS A 113 11.55 -13.03 2.66
N VAL A 114 11.57 -12.02 3.53
CA VAL A 114 10.67 -11.94 4.68
C VAL A 114 9.22 -11.80 4.22
N ALA A 115 8.94 -10.91 3.25
CA ALA A 115 7.61 -10.78 2.66
C ALA A 115 7.14 -12.07 1.96
N GLU A 116 8.03 -12.75 1.25
CA GLU A 116 7.76 -14.06 0.65
C GLU A 116 7.41 -15.11 1.72
N SER A 117 8.21 -15.17 2.78
CA SER A 117 8.03 -16.13 3.88
C SER A 117 6.76 -15.86 4.70
N ALA A 118 6.29 -14.61 4.74
CA ALA A 118 5.01 -14.22 5.30
C ALA A 118 3.81 -14.63 4.41
N GLY A 119 4.07 -15.18 3.23
CA GLY A 119 3.06 -15.69 2.32
C GLY A 119 2.30 -14.58 1.59
N PHE A 120 2.93 -13.44 1.32
CA PHE A 120 2.36 -12.46 0.40
C PHE A 120 2.50 -12.93 -1.05
N HIS A 121 1.45 -12.78 -1.85
CA HIS A 121 1.42 -13.16 -3.27
C HIS A 121 2.05 -12.08 -4.14
N THR A 122 1.82 -10.81 -3.81
CA THR A 122 2.45 -9.68 -4.49
C THR A 122 2.86 -8.58 -3.52
N ALA A 123 3.82 -7.77 -3.93
CA ALA A 123 4.18 -6.57 -3.19
C ALA A 123 4.56 -5.43 -4.12
N THR A 124 4.13 -4.21 -3.76
CA THR A 124 4.41 -3.00 -4.55
C THR A 124 5.52 -2.16 -3.93
N THR A 125 6.37 -1.58 -4.78
CA THR A 125 7.46 -0.66 -4.40
C THR A 125 7.09 0.80 -4.73
N THR A 126 8.05 1.71 -4.59
CA THR A 126 7.96 3.09 -5.12
C THR A 126 8.72 3.28 -6.43
N GLN A 127 9.33 2.21 -6.98
CA GLN A 127 9.94 2.27 -8.30
C GLN A 127 8.87 2.66 -9.31
N ARG A 128 9.16 3.74 -10.05
CA ARG A 128 8.23 4.28 -11.03
C ARG A 128 8.20 3.36 -12.24
N GLY A 129 7.01 2.91 -12.64
CA GLY A 129 6.86 2.22 -13.92
C GLY A 129 5.59 1.39 -14.01
N ARG A 130 5.35 0.86 -15.21
CA ARG A 130 4.23 -0.04 -15.49
C ARG A 130 4.60 -1.48 -15.10
N ALA A 131 3.82 -2.06 -14.18
CA ALA A 131 3.95 -3.47 -13.86
C ALA A 131 3.55 -4.34 -15.06
N THR A 132 4.33 -5.39 -15.30
CA THR A 132 4.10 -6.41 -16.33
C THR A 132 4.34 -7.80 -15.72
N LEU A 133 4.04 -8.86 -16.48
CA LEU A 133 4.30 -10.24 -16.04
C LEU A 133 5.80 -10.60 -15.99
N ARG A 134 6.69 -9.71 -16.42
CA ARG A 134 8.14 -9.93 -16.40
C ARG A 134 8.78 -9.58 -15.05
N GLN A 135 8.16 -8.71 -14.27
CA GLN A 135 8.67 -8.33 -12.95
C GLN A 135 8.40 -9.43 -11.93
N HIS A 136 9.25 -9.50 -10.91
CA HIS A 136 9.02 -10.37 -9.77
C HIS A 136 7.73 -9.92 -9.03
N PRO A 137 6.81 -10.83 -8.66
CA PRO A 137 5.53 -10.47 -8.02
C PRO A 137 5.67 -9.66 -6.73
N LEU A 138 6.77 -9.83 -6.01
CA LEU A 138 7.09 -9.09 -4.78
C LEU A 138 7.85 -7.78 -5.01
N LEU A 139 8.05 -7.35 -6.26
CA LEU A 139 8.81 -6.15 -6.63
C LEU A 139 8.05 -5.31 -7.67
N LEU A 140 6.72 -5.26 -7.59
CA LEU A 140 5.92 -4.58 -8.61
C LEU A 140 6.14 -3.06 -8.58
N PRO A 141 6.55 -2.43 -9.70
CA PRO A 141 6.62 -0.98 -9.79
C PRO A 141 5.21 -0.38 -9.80
N ARG A 142 5.13 0.92 -9.52
CA ARG A 142 3.86 1.67 -9.56
C ARG A 142 4.00 2.92 -10.41
N VAL A 143 2.88 3.32 -11.00
CA VAL A 143 2.75 4.63 -11.65
C VAL A 143 2.25 5.63 -10.61
N PRO A 144 3.07 6.58 -10.13
CA PRO A 144 2.64 7.51 -9.09
C PRO A 144 1.65 8.52 -9.66
N VAL A 145 0.55 8.75 -8.94
CA VAL A 145 -0.36 9.88 -9.17
C VAL A 145 -0.19 10.85 -8.01
N THR A 146 0.24 12.08 -8.32
CA THR A 146 0.54 13.12 -7.33
C THR A 146 -0.22 14.40 -7.67
N HIS A 147 -0.15 15.40 -6.78
CA HIS A 147 -0.76 16.72 -7.03
C HIS A 147 -0.18 17.46 -8.26
N HIS A 148 0.98 17.04 -8.77
CA HIS A 148 1.55 17.54 -10.03
C HIS A 148 1.06 16.76 -11.28
N THR A 149 0.23 15.73 -11.11
CA THR A 149 -0.29 14.93 -12.22
C THR A 149 -1.52 15.61 -12.82
N LEU A 150 -1.27 16.56 -13.72
CA LEU A 150 -2.32 17.26 -14.49
C LEU A 150 -3.06 16.29 -15.44
N PRO A 151 -4.29 16.60 -15.90
CA PRO A 151 -5.08 15.68 -16.71
C PRO A 151 -4.38 15.17 -17.98
N HIS A 152 -3.64 16.04 -18.69
CA HIS A 152 -2.87 15.61 -19.86
C HIS A 152 -1.76 14.62 -19.49
N LEU A 153 -1.08 14.84 -18.37
CA LEU A 153 -0.04 13.94 -17.87
C LEU A 153 -0.64 12.62 -17.39
N PHE A 154 -1.81 12.66 -16.72
CA PHE A 154 -2.55 11.46 -16.33
C PHE A 154 -2.88 10.60 -17.56
N LEU A 155 -3.42 11.21 -18.62
CA LEU A 155 -3.72 10.50 -19.87
C LEU A 155 -2.45 9.93 -20.52
N MET A 156 -1.33 10.67 -20.51
CA MET A 156 -0.05 10.14 -21.00
C MET A 156 0.41 8.93 -20.19
N LYS A 157 0.31 8.99 -18.86
CA LYS A 157 0.70 7.90 -17.95
C LYS A 157 -0.06 6.60 -18.21
N ILE A 158 -1.37 6.67 -18.45
CA ILE A 158 -2.20 5.47 -18.56
C ILE A 158 -2.38 4.99 -20.01
N LEU A 159 -2.45 5.89 -20.99
CA LEU A 159 -2.78 5.56 -22.40
C LEU A 159 -1.56 5.42 -23.32
N THR A 160 -0.36 5.72 -22.86
CA THR A 160 0.86 5.69 -23.69
C THR A 160 2.00 4.94 -23.01
N HIS A 161 3.12 4.78 -23.73
CA HIS A 161 4.38 4.20 -23.25
C HIS A 161 5.17 5.12 -22.29
N TYR A 162 4.58 6.23 -21.83
CA TYR A 162 5.26 7.22 -20.98
C TYR A 162 5.86 6.61 -19.69
N GLU A 163 5.22 5.61 -19.12
CA GLU A 163 5.68 4.91 -17.90
C GLU A 163 6.51 3.64 -18.19
N ASP A 164 6.74 3.30 -19.46
CA ASP A 164 7.43 2.06 -19.84
C ASP A 164 8.96 2.23 -19.81
N ASN A 165 9.46 3.46 -19.87
CA ASN A 165 10.90 3.78 -19.88
C ASN A 165 11.55 3.88 -18.49
N HIS A 166 10.82 3.51 -17.43
CA HIS A 166 11.26 3.70 -16.04
C HIS A 166 11.51 2.38 -15.29
N ALA A 167 11.44 1.24 -16.00
CA ALA A 167 11.67 -0.11 -15.47
C ALA A 167 13.16 -0.51 -15.46
#